data_AF-A0A485CSR7-F1
#
_entry.id   AF-A0A485CSR7-F1
#
_cell.length_a   1.000
_cell.length_b   1.000
_cell.length_c   1.000
_cell.angle_alpha   90.00
_cell.angle_beta   90.00
_cell.angle_gamma   90.00
#
_symmetry.space_group_name_H-M   'P 1'
#
loop_
_entity.id
_entity.type
_entity.pdbx_description
1 polymer ?
#
loop_
_entity_poly.entity_id
_entity_poly.type
_entity_poly.pdbx_seq_one_letter_code
_entity_poly.pdbx_strand_id
1 'polypeptide(L)'
;MIRRAYALIFFSIIFFVLSCILSTPRETFEMAKAQNLNVLSVIGGNGGMSAILYLAPFIAILGMTKSFLGISMPVAETFNVLAADLFKIKGNSQIKRIKLIISVLMFIVTSLVVYLNPDVINMIETVCGPLIAIFLFIIPTWLIFTRPALKPLRGLTSLMVMVCGILTVSALLYSMF
;
A
#
# COMPACT_ATOMS: atom_id res chain seq x y z
N MET A 1 -22.57 4.56 13.76
CA MET A 1 -21.81 5.67 13.14
C MET A 1 -20.69 5.16 12.24
N ILE A 2 -19.77 4.33 12.75
CA ILE A 2 -18.60 3.82 12.02
C ILE A 2 -18.95 3.08 10.71
N ARG A 3 -19.96 2.20 10.72
CA ARG A 3 -20.42 1.48 9.51
C ARG A 3 -20.86 2.42 8.37
N ARG A 4 -21.50 3.54 8.70
CA ARG A 4 -21.94 4.53 7.71
C ARG A 4 -20.75 5.31 7.14
N ALA A 5 -19.78 5.67 7.98
CA ALA A 5 -18.56 6.33 7.54
C ALA A 5 -17.76 5.44 6.58
N TYR A 6 -17.57 4.15 6.90
CA TYR A 6 -16.90 3.20 6.00
C TYR A 6 -17.65 3.03 4.68
N ALA A 7 -18.98 2.93 4.71
CA ALA A 7 -19.79 2.82 3.50
C ALA A 7 -19.62 4.05 2.59
N LEU A 8 -19.63 5.27 3.16
CA LEU A 8 -19.42 6.50 2.39
C LEU A 8 -18.00 6.60 1.82
N ILE A 9 -16.98 6.22 2.60
CA ILE A 9 -15.59 6.21 2.12
C ILE A 9 -15.44 5.23 0.96
N PHE A 10 -15.93 4.00 1.12
CA PHE A 10 -15.86 2.98 0.08
C PHE A 10 -16.61 3.41 -1.19
N PHE A 11 -17.83 3.91 -1.04
CA PHE A 11 -18.62 4.41 -2.16
C PHE A 11 -17.91 5.54 -2.90
N SER A 12 -17.36 6.52 -2.17
CA SER A 12 -16.63 7.65 -2.74
C SER A 12 -15.41 7.20 -3.55
N ILE A 13 -14.60 6.28 -3.00
CA ILE A 13 -13.40 5.77 -3.68
C ILE A 13 -13.77 5.03 -4.96
N ILE A 14 -14.74 4.11 -4.89
CA ILE A 14 -15.16 3.33 -6.06
C ILE A 14 -15.79 4.23 -7.13
N PHE A 15 -16.65 5.16 -6.73
CA PHE A 15 -17.26 6.13 -7.65
C PHE A 15 -16.20 6.99 -8.34
N PHE A 16 -15.20 7.47 -7.60
CA PHE A 16 -14.10 8.25 -8.15
C PHE A 16 -13.27 7.45 -9.17
N VAL A 17 -12.88 6.21 -8.82
CA VAL A 17 -12.10 5.35 -9.72
C VAL A 17 -12.88 5.03 -11.00
N LEU A 18 -14.17 4.68 -10.89
CA LEU A 18 -15.02 4.41 -12.05
C LEU A 18 -15.20 5.65 -12.93
N SER A 19 -15.36 6.83 -12.32
CA SER A 19 -15.43 8.10 -13.06
C SER A 19 -14.15 8.34 -13.86
N CYS A 20 -12.97 8.11 -13.27
CA CYS A 20 -11.69 8.26 -13.97
C CYS A 20 -11.56 7.29 -15.14
N ILE A 21 -11.95 6.02 -14.96
CA ILE A 21 -11.91 4.99 -16.00
C ILE A 21 -12.86 5.31 -17.15
N LEU A 22 -14.08 5.76 -16.85
CA LEU A 22 -15.09 6.08 -17.87
C LEU A 22 -14.79 7.40 -18.61
N SER A 23 -14.13 8.36 -17.96
CA SER A 23 -13.85 9.68 -18.53
C SER A 23 -12.54 9.75 -19.31
N THR A 24 -11.61 8.84 -19.10
CA THR A 24 -10.24 8.94 -19.65
C THR A 24 -10.00 7.85 -20.70
N PRO A 25 -9.58 8.21 -21.92
CA PRO A 25 -9.27 7.22 -22.95
C PRO A 25 -8.03 6.39 -22.59
N ARG A 26 -7.96 5.16 -23.14
CA ARG A 26 -6.91 4.17 -22.84
C ARG A 26 -5.49 4.69 -23.12
N GLU A 27 -5.31 5.41 -24.22
CA GLU A 27 -4.01 5.97 -24.62
C GLU A 27 -3.40 6.87 -23.53
N THR A 28 -4.24 7.64 -22.85
CA THR A 28 -3.82 8.51 -21.74
C THR A 28 -3.32 7.69 -20.54
N PHE A 29 -3.92 6.53 -20.25
CA PHE A 29 -3.45 5.65 -19.17
C PHE A 29 -2.11 4.98 -19.51
N GLU A 30 -1.91 4.59 -20.77
CA GLU A 30 -0.63 4.01 -21.23
C GLU A 30 0.50 5.05 -21.16
N MET A 31 0.23 6.29 -21.60
CA MET A 31 1.16 7.41 -21.43
C MET A 31 1.43 7.71 -19.95
N ALA A 32 0.40 7.75 -19.11
CA ALA A 32 0.54 8.00 -17.68
C ALA A 32 1.37 6.91 -16.98
N LYS A 33 1.20 5.64 -17.37
CA LYS A 33 2.02 4.53 -16.87
C LYS A 33 3.48 4.70 -17.30
N ALA A 34 3.74 4.99 -18.57
CA ALA A 34 5.09 5.22 -19.07
C ALA A 34 5.81 6.41 -18.39
N GLN A 35 5.05 7.45 -18.01
CA GLN A 35 5.58 8.64 -17.36
C GLN A 35 5.54 8.59 -15.82
N ASN A 36 5.08 7.49 -15.23
CA ASN A 36 4.91 7.36 -13.76
C ASN A 36 4.08 8.48 -13.12
N LEU A 37 3.05 8.94 -13.83
CA LEU A 37 2.20 10.03 -13.38
C LEU A 37 1.00 9.51 -12.57
N ASN A 38 0.65 10.24 -11.51
CA ASN A 38 -0.59 9.99 -10.79
C ASN A 38 -1.80 10.53 -11.59
N VAL A 39 -2.97 9.91 -11.39
CA VAL A 39 -4.20 10.24 -12.14
C VAL A 39 -4.62 11.70 -11.99
N LEU A 40 -4.34 12.32 -10.84
CA LEU A 40 -4.71 13.71 -10.57
C LEU A 40 -3.87 14.70 -11.42
N SER A 41 -2.60 14.37 -11.66
CA SER A 41 -1.70 15.14 -12.54
C SER A 41 -2.13 15.01 -14.01
N VAL A 42 -2.57 13.82 -14.40
CA VAL A 42 -3.05 13.51 -15.76
C VAL A 42 -4.35 14.26 -16.08
N ILE A 43 -5.31 14.25 -15.14
CA ILE A 43 -6.59 14.96 -15.30
C ILE A 43 -6.36 16.48 -15.31
N GLY A 44 -5.43 16.98 -14.48
CA GLY A 44 -5.01 18.38 -14.54
C GLY A 44 -4.46 18.75 -15.91
N GLY A 45 -3.52 17.97 -16.44
CA GLY A 45 -2.83 18.25 -17.71
C GLY A 45 -3.73 18.32 -18.94
N ASN A 46 -4.75 17.46 -19.01
CA ASN A 46 -5.61 17.31 -20.20
C ASN A 46 -6.95 18.05 -20.11
N GLY A 47 -7.40 18.39 -18.90
CA GLY A 47 -8.62 19.16 -18.70
C GLY A 47 -8.31 20.66 -18.77
N GLY A 48 -8.95 21.40 -19.69
CA GLY A 48 -8.85 22.87 -19.80
C GLY A 48 -9.32 23.67 -18.57
N MET A 49 -9.41 23.04 -17.39
CA MET A 49 -9.77 23.64 -16.12
C MET A 49 -8.50 24.13 -15.40
N SER A 50 -8.09 25.37 -15.68
CA SER A 50 -6.88 26.00 -15.14
C SER A 50 -6.77 25.95 -13.61
N ALA A 51 -7.90 25.96 -12.89
CA ALA A 51 -7.91 25.88 -11.42
C ALA A 51 -7.46 24.51 -10.88
N ILE A 52 -7.79 23.41 -11.57
CA ILE A 52 -7.43 22.05 -11.13
C ILE A 52 -5.94 21.81 -11.33
N LEU A 53 -5.34 22.34 -12.40
CA LEU A 53 -3.90 22.27 -12.65
C LEU A 53 -3.06 22.81 -11.49
N TYR A 54 -3.48 23.94 -10.90
CA TYR A 54 -2.77 24.52 -9.77
C TYR A 54 -3.07 23.81 -8.45
N LEU A 55 -4.29 23.32 -8.24
CA LEU A 55 -4.69 22.73 -6.97
C LEU A 55 -4.33 21.24 -6.84
N ALA A 56 -4.28 20.51 -7.95
CA ALA A 56 -3.98 19.08 -8.00
C ALA A 56 -2.66 18.71 -7.32
N PRO A 57 -1.53 19.40 -7.56
CA PRO A 57 -0.27 19.12 -6.86
C PRO A 57 -0.38 19.30 -5.34
N PHE A 58 -1.08 20.33 -4.86
CA PHE A 58 -1.26 20.55 -3.42
C PHE A 58 -2.09 19.44 -2.78
N ILE A 59 -3.19 19.01 -3.42
CA ILE A 59 -4.00 17.89 -2.95
C ILE A 59 -3.16 16.61 -2.93
N ALA A 60 -2.37 16.36 -3.97
CA ALA A 60 -1.49 15.21 -4.06
C ALA A 60 -0.44 15.22 -2.93
N ILE A 61 0.23 16.35 -2.68
CA ILE A 61 1.22 16.49 -1.60
C ILE A 61 0.58 16.22 -0.23
N LEU A 62 -0.53 16.89 0.08
CA LEU A 62 -1.22 16.71 1.36
C LEU A 62 -1.69 15.26 1.57
N GLY A 63 -2.25 14.65 0.51
CA GLY A 63 -2.67 13.25 0.52
C GLY A 63 -1.50 12.29 0.75
N MET A 64 -0.40 12.48 0.02
CA MET A 64 0.81 11.68 0.14
C MET A 64 1.46 11.83 1.52
N THR A 65 1.58 13.05 2.05
CA THR A 65 2.13 13.28 3.40
C THR A 65 1.30 12.58 4.47
N LYS A 66 -0.04 12.66 4.39
CA LYS A 66 -0.93 11.97 5.33
C LYS A 66 -0.76 10.45 5.25
N SER A 67 -0.73 9.90 4.04
CA SER A 67 -0.56 8.45 3.83
C SER A 67 0.81 7.98 4.32
N PHE A 68 1.87 8.75 4.03
CA PHE A 68 3.24 8.48 4.48
C PHE A 68 3.32 8.42 5.99
N LEU A 69 2.77 9.41 6.72
CA LEU A 69 2.75 9.40 8.18
C LEU A 69 1.94 8.23 8.74
N GLY A 70 0.83 7.88 8.08
CA GLY A 70 -0.02 6.75 8.48
C GLY A 70 0.69 5.39 8.43
N ILE A 71 1.67 5.21 7.54
CA ILE A 71 2.41 3.94 7.37
C ILE A 71 3.76 3.99 8.08
N SER A 72 4.50 5.09 7.95
CA SER A 72 5.85 5.23 8.51
C SER A 72 5.88 5.14 10.04
N MET A 73 4.86 5.65 10.73
CA MET A 73 4.78 5.60 12.20
C MET A 73 4.67 4.16 12.72
N PRO A 74 3.69 3.31 12.30
CA PRO A 74 3.64 1.90 12.67
C PRO A 74 4.89 1.11 12.27
N VAL A 75 5.45 1.39 11.09
CA VAL A 75 6.67 0.72 10.62
C VAL A 75 7.83 1.06 11.55
N ALA A 76 8.06 2.34 11.83
CA ALA A 76 9.11 2.76 12.75
C ALA A 76 8.93 2.15 14.15
N GLU A 77 7.70 2.08 14.66
CA GLU A 77 7.42 1.43 15.94
C GLU A 77 7.75 -0.07 15.91
N THR A 78 7.36 -0.77 14.84
CA THR A 78 7.65 -2.20 14.66
C THR A 78 9.16 -2.46 14.62
N PHE A 79 9.92 -1.67 13.86
CA PHE A 79 11.39 -1.78 13.81
C PHE A 79 12.02 -1.46 15.16
N ASN A 80 11.49 -0.47 15.90
CA ASN A 80 12.01 -0.12 17.23
C ASN A 80 11.83 -1.25 18.24
N VAL A 81 10.66 -1.87 18.26
CA VAL A 81 10.37 -3.03 19.12
C VAL A 81 11.27 -4.20 18.75
N LEU A 82 11.37 -4.52 17.46
CA LEU A 82 12.20 -5.62 16.98
C LEU A 82 13.69 -5.42 17.31
N ALA A 83 14.21 -4.20 17.13
CA ALA A 83 15.58 -3.87 17.48
C ALA A 83 15.82 -3.91 18.99
N ALA A 84 14.89 -3.39 19.80
CA ALA A 84 15.00 -3.43 21.26
C ALA A 84 15.02 -4.87 21.79
N ASP A 85 14.19 -5.75 21.25
CA ASP A 85 14.14 -7.17 21.60
C ASP A 85 15.42 -7.90 21.17
N LEU A 86 15.91 -7.66 19.94
CA LEU A 86 17.10 -8.32 19.41
C LEU A 86 18.37 -7.95 20.19
N PHE A 87 18.50 -6.68 20.59
CA PHE A 87 19.65 -6.19 21.34
C PHE A 87 19.44 -6.24 22.88
N LYS A 88 18.30 -6.78 23.35
CA LYS A 88 17.91 -6.87 24.78
C LYS A 88 18.07 -5.55 25.55
N ILE A 89 17.69 -4.45 24.92
CA ILE A 89 17.97 -3.10 25.42
C ILE A 89 16.93 -2.69 26.46
N LYS A 90 17.37 -2.52 27.72
CA LYS A 90 16.52 -2.05 28.84
C LYS A 90 16.72 -0.58 29.23
N GLY A 91 17.73 0.11 28.69
CA GLY A 91 18.09 1.47 29.08
C GLY A 91 17.42 2.56 28.25
N ASN A 92 16.83 3.57 28.91
CA ASN A 92 16.11 4.68 28.26
C ASN A 92 16.97 5.48 27.24
N SER A 93 18.27 5.65 27.51
CA SER A 93 19.20 6.33 26.59
C SER A 93 19.44 5.54 25.29
N GLN A 94 19.51 4.21 25.38
CA GLN A 94 19.74 3.33 24.25
C GLN A 94 18.50 3.23 23.36
N ILE A 95 17.30 3.26 23.94
CA ILE A 95 16.03 3.31 23.19
C ILE A 95 15.94 4.57 22.32
N LYS A 96 16.35 5.74 22.85
CA LYS A 96 16.40 6.99 22.08
C LYS A 96 17.38 6.92 20.90
N ARG A 97 18.54 6.29 21.10
CA ARG A 97 19.53 6.07 20.02
C ARG A 97 18.98 5.16 18.92
N ILE A 98 18.35 4.04 19.27
CA ILE A 98 17.72 3.13 18.30
C ILE A 98 16.64 3.84 17.49
N LYS A 99 15.76 4.61 18.15
CA LYS A 99 14.73 5.41 17.49
C LYS A 99 15.31 6.38 16.47
N LEU A 100 16.40 7.08 16.83
CA LEU A 100 17.08 7.99 15.93
C LEU A 100 17.71 7.25 14.75
N ILE A 101 18.38 6.12 14.99
CA ILE A 101 18.98 5.29 13.94
C ILE A 101 17.91 4.80 12.96
N ILE A 102 16.78 4.27 13.45
CA ILE A 102 15.67 3.79 12.61
C ILE A 102 15.06 4.94 11.80
N SER A 103 14.86 6.11 12.42
CA SER A 103 14.35 7.28 11.70
C SER A 103 15.30 7.74 10.59
N VAL A 104 16.61 7.77 10.85
CA VAL A 104 17.63 8.13 9.86
C VAL A 104 17.69 7.09 8.74
N LEU A 105 17.65 5.80 9.09
CA LEU A 105 17.62 4.70 8.13
C LEU A 105 16.41 4.81 7.19
N MET A 106 15.21 5.03 7.75
CA MET A 106 13.98 5.22 6.97
C MET A 106 14.08 6.42 6.03
N PHE A 107 14.69 7.52 6.49
CA PHE A 107 14.93 8.69 5.65
C PHE A 107 15.90 8.40 4.50
N ILE A 108 17.03 7.72 4.77
CA ILE A 108 18.02 7.35 3.76
C ILE A 108 17.40 6.42 2.71
N VAL A 109 16.68 5.38 3.14
CA VAL A 109 16.03 4.43 2.24
C VAL A 109 15.00 5.14 1.36
N THR A 110 14.15 5.99 1.96
CA THR A 110 13.13 6.74 1.19
C THR A 110 13.78 7.72 0.21
N SER A 111 14.84 8.42 0.63
CA SER A 111 15.59 9.33 -0.24
C SER A 111 16.27 8.61 -1.40
N LEU A 112 16.79 7.40 -1.17
CA LEU A 112 17.39 6.58 -2.22
C LEU A 112 16.35 6.16 -3.25
N VAL A 113 15.17 5.71 -2.81
CA VAL A 113 14.06 5.36 -3.70
C VAL A 113 13.62 6.56 -4.55
N VAL A 114 13.53 7.76 -3.94
CA VAL A 114 13.22 8.99 -4.67
C VAL A 114 14.30 9.32 -5.71
N TYR A 115 15.57 9.12 -5.39
CA TYR A 115 16.67 9.36 -6.34
C TYR A 115 16.64 8.38 -7.52
N LEU A 116 16.39 7.09 -7.25
CA LEU A 116 16.34 6.04 -8.27
C LEU A 116 15.10 6.14 -9.17
N ASN A 117 14.04 6.83 -8.73
CA ASN A 117 12.76 6.97 -9.44
C ASN A 117 12.26 5.64 -10.06
N PRO A 118 12.15 4.55 -9.27
CA PRO A 118 11.64 3.30 -9.79
C PRO A 118 10.18 3.46 -10.22
N ASP A 119 9.77 2.66 -11.20
CA ASP A 119 8.39 2.67 -11.67
C ASP A 119 7.44 2.23 -10.54
N VAL A 120 6.58 3.16 -10.10
CA VAL A 120 5.73 2.97 -8.93
C VAL A 120 4.65 1.93 -9.22
N ILE A 121 4.14 1.92 -10.46
CA ILE A 121 3.09 1.01 -10.89
C ILE A 121 3.63 -0.42 -10.91
N ASN A 122 4.82 -0.61 -11.49
CA ASN A 122 5.51 -1.88 -11.49
C ASN A 122 5.85 -2.35 -10.08
N MET A 123 6.26 -1.46 -9.17
CA MET A 123 6.50 -1.82 -7.77
C MET A 123 5.21 -2.30 -7.06
N ILE A 124 4.07 -1.65 -7.35
CA ILE A 124 2.77 -2.07 -6.82
C ILE A 124 2.37 -3.45 -7.38
N GLU A 125 2.54 -3.66 -8.69
CA GLU A 125 2.19 -4.91 -9.37
C GLU A 125 3.08 -6.08 -8.89
N THR A 126 4.39 -5.88 -8.84
CA THR A 126 5.40 -6.93 -8.59
C THR A 126 5.63 -7.22 -7.11
N VAL A 127 5.62 -6.21 -6.24
CA VAL A 127 5.93 -6.39 -4.81
C VAL A 127 4.67 -6.35 -3.97
N CYS A 128 3.87 -5.29 -4.11
CA CYS A 128 2.68 -5.12 -3.27
C CYS A 128 1.59 -6.15 -3.60
N GLY A 129 1.38 -6.48 -4.88
CA GLY A 129 0.39 -7.46 -5.32
C GLY A 129 0.54 -8.82 -4.61
N PRO A 130 1.69 -9.51 -4.77
CA PRO A 130 1.93 -10.79 -4.10
C PRO A 130 1.87 -10.69 -2.57
N LEU A 131 2.44 -9.63 -1.98
CA LEU A 131 2.40 -9.44 -0.52
C LEU A 131 0.96 -9.31 -0.01
N ILE A 132 0.13 -8.49 -0.66
CA ILE A 132 -1.28 -8.31 -0.29
C ILE A 132 -2.03 -9.64 -0.42
N ALA A 133 -1.82 -10.40 -1.50
CA ALA A 133 -2.45 -11.70 -1.68
C ALA A 133 -2.06 -12.70 -0.57
N ILE A 134 -0.79 -12.70 -0.16
CA ILE A 134 -0.29 -13.54 0.94
C ILE A 134 -0.92 -13.11 2.27
N PHE A 135 -0.92 -11.81 2.59
CA PHE A 135 -1.45 -11.31 3.86
C PHE A 135 -2.96 -11.45 3.97
N LEU A 136 -3.72 -11.27 2.88
CA LEU A 136 -5.18 -11.30 2.90
C LEU A 136 -5.77 -12.71 2.69
N PHE A 137 -5.12 -13.58 1.90
CA PHE A 137 -5.66 -14.89 1.59
C PHE A 137 -4.88 -16.03 2.26
N ILE A 138 -3.55 -16.09 2.08
CA ILE A 138 -2.75 -17.25 2.52
C ILE A 138 -2.56 -17.29 4.04
N ILE A 139 -2.04 -16.22 4.65
CA ILE A 139 -1.77 -16.18 6.10
C ILE A 139 -3.03 -16.48 6.94
N PRO A 140 -4.18 -15.82 6.74
CA PRO A 140 -5.35 -16.07 7.57
C PRO A 140 -5.90 -17.49 7.40
N THR A 141 -5.94 -18.01 6.17
CA THR A 141 -6.38 -19.39 5.92
C THR A 141 -5.42 -20.41 6.53
N TRP A 142 -4.12 -20.21 6.38
CA TRP A 142 -3.10 -21.03 7.03
C TRP A 142 -3.25 -21.04 8.56
N LEU A 143 -3.47 -19.88 9.19
CA LEU A 143 -3.72 -19.80 10.63
C LEU A 143 -4.99 -20.54 11.07
N ILE A 144 -6.05 -20.57 10.26
CA ILE A 144 -7.28 -21.35 10.54
C ILE A 144 -6.98 -22.86 10.61
N PHE A 145 -6.11 -23.36 9.73
CA PHE A 145 -5.73 -24.77 9.70
C PHE A 145 -4.68 -25.14 10.75
N THR A 146 -3.78 -24.22 11.11
CA THR A 146 -2.69 -24.51 12.08
C THR A 146 -3.10 -24.26 13.53
N ARG A 147 -3.89 -23.21 13.82
CA ARG A 147 -4.20 -22.83 15.20
C ARG A 147 -5.46 -23.54 15.71
N PRO A 148 -5.42 -24.16 16.91
CA PRO A 148 -6.56 -24.88 17.46
C PRO A 148 -7.73 -23.94 17.83
N ALA A 149 -7.45 -22.69 18.18
CA ALA A 149 -8.47 -21.68 18.52
C ALA A 149 -9.38 -21.30 17.34
N LEU A 150 -8.91 -21.51 16.10
CA LEU A 150 -9.63 -21.16 14.87
C LEU A 150 -10.28 -22.38 14.20
N LYS A 151 -10.27 -23.54 14.87
CA LYS A 151 -10.95 -24.77 14.41
C LYS A 151 -12.41 -24.56 13.99
N PRO A 152 -13.24 -23.74 14.67
CA PRO A 152 -14.64 -23.54 14.28
C PRO A 152 -14.82 -22.86 12.91
N LEU A 153 -13.80 -22.14 12.43
CA LEU A 153 -13.80 -21.44 11.14
C LEU A 153 -13.30 -22.34 9.99
N ARG A 154 -12.91 -23.59 10.29
CA ARG A 154 -12.53 -24.57 9.27
C ARG A 154 -13.76 -24.99 8.50
N GLY A 155 -13.69 -24.85 7.19
CA GLY A 155 -14.77 -25.25 6.30
C GLY A 155 -14.39 -25.10 4.84
N LEU A 156 -15.33 -25.46 3.97
CA LEU A 156 -15.15 -25.38 2.52
C LEU A 156 -14.77 -23.95 2.08
N THR A 157 -15.36 -22.93 2.70
CA THR A 157 -15.07 -21.52 2.41
C THR A 157 -13.60 -21.16 2.69
N SER A 158 -13.04 -21.63 3.82
CA SER A 158 -11.62 -21.37 4.15
C SER A 158 -10.66 -22.05 3.17
N LEU A 159 -11.04 -23.23 2.66
CA LEU A 159 -10.26 -23.97 1.67
C LEU A 159 -10.36 -23.31 0.28
N MET A 160 -11.55 -22.85 -0.10
CA MET A 160 -11.75 -22.08 -1.33
C MET A 160 -10.93 -20.78 -1.33
N VAL A 161 -10.94 -20.03 -0.22
CA VAL A 161 -10.13 -18.81 -0.09
C VAL A 161 -8.64 -19.12 -0.19
N MET A 162 -8.19 -20.25 0.38
CA MET A 162 -6.79 -20.68 0.28
C MET A 162 -6.40 -21.01 -1.16
N VAL A 163 -7.24 -21.77 -1.88
CA VAL A 163 -7.01 -22.12 -3.30
C VAL A 163 -7.00 -20.86 -4.18
N CYS A 164 -7.99 -19.98 -4.02
CA CYS A 164 -8.03 -18.70 -4.73
C CYS A 164 -6.80 -17.84 -4.42
N GLY A 165 -6.35 -17.82 -3.17
CA GLY A 165 -5.13 -17.13 -2.76
C GLY A 165 -3.89 -17.67 -3.47
N ILE A 166 -3.73 -19.00 -3.52
CA ILE A 166 -2.61 -19.65 -4.20
C ILE A 166 -2.65 -19.32 -5.70
N LEU A 167 -3.82 -19.45 -6.35
CA LEU A 167 -3.99 -19.09 -7.76
C LEU A 167 -3.65 -17.63 -8.02
N THR A 168 -4.04 -16.72 -7.13
CA THR A 168 -3.75 -15.29 -7.25
C THR A 168 -2.25 -15.01 -7.15
N VAL A 169 -1.57 -15.60 -6.17
CA VAL A 169 -0.10 -15.46 -6.03
C VAL A 169 0.59 -16.05 -7.26
N SER A 170 0.18 -17.22 -7.73
CA SER A 170 0.74 -17.83 -8.95
C SER A 170 0.54 -16.95 -10.19
N ALA A 171 -0.64 -16.36 -10.36
CA ALA A 171 -0.93 -15.47 -11.49
C ALA A 171 -0.08 -14.19 -11.45
N LEU A 172 0.07 -13.58 -10.25
CA LEU A 172 0.90 -12.39 -10.08
C LEU A 172 2.38 -12.70 -10.32
N LEU A 173 2.88 -13.82 -9.79
CA LEU A 173 4.26 -14.26 -10.04
C LEU A 173 4.49 -14.60 -11.52
N TYR A 174 3.53 -15.22 -12.21
CA TYR A 174 3.62 -15.47 -13.64
C TYR A 174 3.66 -14.17 -14.44
N SER A 175 2.93 -13.14 -14.03
CA SER A 175 2.99 -11.82 -14.66
C SER A 175 4.32 -11.09 -14.47
N MET A 176 5.18 -11.57 -13.55
CA MET A 176 6.51 -10.98 -13.29
C MET A 176 7.63 -11.60 -14.13
N PHE A 177 7.41 -12.79 -14.69
CA PHE A 177 8.38 -13.53 -15.53
C PHE A 177 7.96 -13.47 -17.00
#